data_AF-L0IR95-F1
#
_entry.id   AF-L0IR95-F1
#
_cell.length_a   1.000
_cell.length_b   1.000
_cell.length_c   1.000
_cell.angle_alpha   90.00
_cell.angle_beta   90.00
_cell.angle_gamma   90.00
#
_symmetry.space_group_name_H-M   'P 1'
#
loop_
_entity.id
_entity.type
_entity.pdbx_description
1 polymer ?
#
loop_
_entity_poly.entity_id
_entity_poly.type
_entity_poly.pdbx_seq_one_letter_code
_entity_poly.pdbx_strand_id
1 'polypeptide(L)'
;MSELRYEVLVNDGLRRHREQRLPDGSPIISSPVASTLIYGDRDAVLVDPPFTYEQVKRVGDWIEAFGKHLTAVYATHGHGDHWFGTELLLQRFPDAVAYATTGTIAMMHQQGTVGRAELWDVDFPGLIPPSPVNYRTMPADGIELEGHRLLAVEVGHTDTDDTTVLHVPSIGLVVAGDVVYNGVHQYLLESAGGGIDAWLVALDKVAALQPSAVVAGHKNKGLPDDPATIEQTRDYLLNARRLLAEKRSPREYFDAMVALYPDRLNVGPVWYTAVVLLPEQTTEEEVANWFFADYLATWIGVGAGRVARGPEFILDYWSAPLNWSDDEGSRWFLDKPSVVALLDALQTRLRAEDYRDTAVPDFRVSAYHANGAAVEVIWSRRRTDGSEIERLAAHFEVVRGPEGWRIISIQAKPTSSDSLNAVWPQAN
;
A
#
# COMPACT_ATOMS: atom_id res chain seq x y z
N MET A 1 -4.81 47.50 0.19
CA MET A 1 -5.09 46.24 0.89
C MET A 1 -3.78 45.77 1.48
N SER A 2 -3.77 45.30 2.73
CA SER A 2 -2.57 44.70 3.34
C SER A 2 -2.12 43.51 2.49
N GLU A 3 -0.82 43.23 2.42
CA GLU A 3 -0.32 42.05 1.73
C GLU A 3 -0.43 40.86 2.68
N LEU A 4 -1.10 39.78 2.25
CA LEU A 4 -1.14 38.56 3.06
C LEU A 4 0.22 37.86 3.04
N ARG A 5 0.50 37.12 4.10
CA ARG A 5 1.65 36.23 4.23
C ARG A 5 1.19 34.92 4.84
N TYR A 6 2.05 33.90 4.79
CA TYR A 6 1.81 32.66 5.50
C TYR A 6 3.10 32.16 6.15
N GLU A 7 2.93 31.40 7.23
CA GLU A 7 3.99 30.67 7.91
C GLU A 7 3.48 29.26 8.25
N VAL A 8 4.39 28.29 8.32
CA VAL A 8 4.05 26.88 8.54
C VAL A 8 4.77 26.36 9.76
N LEU A 9 4.02 25.80 10.71
CA LEU A 9 4.58 25.06 11.84
C LEU A 9 4.38 23.57 11.63
N VAL A 10 5.48 22.82 11.64
CA VAL A 10 5.45 21.36 11.54
C VAL A 10 5.75 20.73 12.89
N ASN A 11 4.81 19.90 13.35
CA ASN A 11 5.01 19.02 14.49
C ASN A 11 5.59 17.70 14.01
N ASP A 12 6.64 17.21 14.69
CA ASP A 12 7.22 15.91 14.39
C ASP A 12 6.21 14.79 14.72
N GLY A 13 6.34 13.66 14.02
CA GLY A 13 5.50 12.50 14.21
C GLY A 13 5.64 11.89 15.61
N LEU A 14 4.54 11.33 16.12
CA LEU A 14 4.46 10.72 17.45
C LEU A 14 4.51 9.21 17.34
N ARG A 15 5.14 8.55 18.32
CA ARG A 15 5.13 7.09 18.38
C ARG A 15 3.71 6.58 18.65
N ARG A 16 3.24 5.66 17.82
CA ARG A 16 1.98 4.92 18.06
C ARG A 16 2.19 3.91 19.20
N HIS A 17 1.18 3.77 20.05
CA HIS A 17 1.22 2.89 21.22
C HIS A 17 1.14 1.39 20.87
N ARG A 18 0.51 1.05 19.73
CA ARG A 18 0.28 -0.34 19.29
C ARG A 18 1.55 -1.19 19.27
N GLU A 19 1.37 -2.51 19.40
CA GLU A 19 2.46 -3.50 19.30
C GLU A 19 2.99 -3.69 17.88
N GLN A 20 2.23 -3.28 16.86
CA GLN A 20 2.64 -3.33 15.46
C GLN A 20 4.00 -2.64 15.26
N ARG A 21 4.87 -3.26 14.47
CA ARG A 21 6.22 -2.77 14.17
C ARG A 21 6.43 -2.73 12.66
N LEU A 22 7.42 -1.95 12.27
CA LEU A 22 8.00 -2.00 10.94
C LEU A 22 8.74 -3.34 10.73
N PRO A 23 9.05 -3.73 9.48
CA PRO A 23 9.73 -4.98 9.18
C PRO A 23 11.12 -5.16 9.84
N ASP A 24 11.76 -4.07 10.25
CA ASP A 24 13.03 -4.06 10.99
C ASP A 24 12.84 -4.12 12.53
N GLY A 25 11.60 -4.22 13.00
CA GLY A 25 11.23 -4.24 14.41
C GLY A 25 11.10 -2.87 15.08
N SER A 26 11.37 -1.78 14.36
CA SER A 26 11.24 -0.42 14.89
C SER A 26 9.76 -0.03 15.08
N PRO A 27 9.45 0.91 16.01
CA PRO A 27 8.08 1.33 16.25
C PRO A 27 7.52 2.16 15.09
N ILE A 28 6.21 2.08 14.86
CA ILE A 28 5.53 2.96 13.91
C ILE A 28 5.38 4.36 14.52
N ILE A 29 5.81 5.37 13.77
CA ILE A 29 5.65 6.79 14.09
C ILE A 29 4.53 7.35 13.19
N SER A 30 3.71 8.27 13.69
CA SER A 30 2.73 9.02 12.89
C SER A 30 3.44 9.93 11.89
N SER A 31 2.73 10.37 10.87
CA SER A 31 3.23 11.41 9.98
C SER A 31 3.48 12.71 10.76
N PRO A 32 4.48 13.53 10.35
CA PRO A 32 4.60 14.90 10.84
C PRO A 32 3.39 15.72 10.35
N VAL A 33 2.86 16.61 11.19
CA VAL A 33 1.63 17.37 10.89
C VAL A 33 1.96 18.86 10.76
N ALA A 34 1.53 19.47 9.66
CA ALA A 34 1.70 20.89 9.39
C ALA A 34 0.44 21.68 9.72
N SER A 35 0.60 22.78 10.45
CA SER A 35 -0.42 23.81 10.62
C SER A 35 0.05 25.08 9.90
N THR A 36 -0.83 25.70 9.13
CA THR A 36 -0.51 26.90 8.34
C THR A 36 -1.22 28.12 8.91
N LEU A 37 -0.47 29.18 9.21
CA LEU A 37 -1.05 30.46 9.62
C LEU A 37 -0.98 31.43 8.46
N ILE A 38 -2.13 31.85 7.94
CA ILE A 38 -2.25 32.89 6.91
C ILE A 38 -2.60 34.19 7.64
N TYR A 39 -1.85 35.27 7.43
CA TYR A 39 -2.04 36.50 8.20
C TYR A 39 -1.80 37.76 7.39
N GLY A 40 -2.48 38.82 7.79
CA GLY A 40 -2.28 40.18 7.30
C GLY A 40 -1.62 41.08 8.34
N ASP A 41 -2.02 42.35 8.36
CA ASP A 41 -1.48 43.33 9.30
C ASP A 41 -2.02 43.15 10.72
N ARG A 42 -3.30 42.78 10.86
CA ARG A 42 -4.04 42.66 12.13
C ARG A 42 -4.56 41.24 12.35
N ASP A 43 -5.17 40.64 11.33
CA ASP A 43 -5.94 39.41 11.46
C ASP A 43 -5.18 38.18 10.91
N ALA A 44 -5.57 36.98 11.33
CA ALA A 44 -5.02 35.72 10.87
C ALA A 44 -6.07 34.60 10.79
N VAL A 45 -5.79 33.61 9.94
CA VAL A 45 -6.55 32.36 9.78
C VAL A 45 -5.59 31.18 9.93
N LEU A 46 -5.93 30.24 10.81
CA LEU A 46 -5.22 28.97 10.95
C LEU A 46 -5.83 27.93 10.02
N VAL A 47 -5.00 27.12 9.36
CA VAL A 47 -5.41 25.94 8.60
C VAL A 47 -4.78 24.71 9.21
N ASP A 48 -5.58 23.65 9.37
CA ASP A 48 -5.24 22.32 9.89
C ASP A 48 -4.62 22.36 11.29
N PRO A 49 -5.43 22.60 12.33
CA PRO A 49 -4.99 22.50 13.73
C PRO A 49 -4.60 21.05 14.10
N PRO A 50 -3.59 20.88 14.97
CA PRO A 50 -3.07 19.55 15.31
C PRO A 50 -3.99 18.83 16.30
N PHE A 51 -3.65 17.60 16.68
CA PHE A 51 -4.57 16.72 17.43
C PHE A 51 -4.20 16.36 18.86
N THR A 52 -2.98 16.62 19.32
CA THR A 52 -2.60 16.30 20.71
C THR A 52 -2.51 17.53 21.59
N TYR A 53 -2.74 17.38 22.90
CA TYR A 53 -2.64 18.49 23.87
C TYR A 53 -1.34 19.30 23.72
N GLU A 54 -0.21 18.63 23.56
CA GLU A 54 1.10 19.28 23.45
C GLU A 54 1.25 20.05 22.12
N GLN A 55 0.87 19.43 21.00
CA GLN A 55 0.94 20.08 19.69
C GLN A 55 -0.02 21.27 19.63
N VAL A 56 -1.23 21.15 20.19
CA VAL A 56 -2.22 22.23 20.27
C VAL A 56 -1.69 23.39 21.10
N LYS A 57 -1.09 23.11 22.26
CA LYS A 57 -0.45 24.14 23.07
C LYS A 57 0.64 24.86 22.26
N ARG A 58 1.50 24.10 21.58
CA ARG A 58 2.60 24.65 20.76
C ARG A 58 2.08 25.53 19.62
N VAL A 59 1.05 25.09 18.91
CA VAL A 59 0.41 25.88 17.85
C VAL A 59 -0.23 27.15 18.42
N GLY A 60 -0.92 27.07 19.57
CA GLY A 60 -1.48 28.25 20.22
C GLY A 60 -0.42 29.26 20.66
N ASP A 61 0.69 28.79 21.25
CA ASP A 61 1.82 29.64 21.65
C ASP A 61 2.47 30.30 20.41
N TRP A 62 2.57 29.55 19.31
CA TRP A 62 3.09 30.05 18.05
C TRP A 62 2.18 31.12 17.42
N ILE A 63 0.86 30.92 17.41
CA ILE A 63 -0.11 31.91 16.93
C ILE A 63 -0.03 33.22 17.73
N GLU A 64 0.02 33.13 19.07
CA GLU A 64 0.15 34.33 19.92
C GLU A 64 1.43 35.12 19.64
N ALA A 65 2.53 34.43 19.31
CA ALA A 65 3.81 35.07 19.01
C ALA A 65 3.76 35.97 17.75
N PHE A 66 2.81 35.74 16.82
CA PHE A 66 2.60 36.65 15.69
C PHE A 66 1.89 37.95 16.07
N GLY A 67 1.23 38.01 17.23
CA GLY A 67 0.50 39.18 17.70
C GLY A 67 -0.68 39.56 16.80
N LYS A 68 -1.26 38.60 16.09
CA LYS A 68 -2.43 38.77 15.20
C LYS A 68 -3.69 38.30 15.90
N HIS A 69 -4.83 38.86 15.50
CA HIS A 69 -6.13 38.41 15.93
C HIS A 69 -6.56 37.21 15.07
N LEU A 70 -6.66 36.04 15.69
CA LEU A 70 -7.14 34.83 15.00
C LEU A 70 -8.65 34.94 14.79
N THR A 71 -9.09 35.10 13.53
CA THR A 71 -10.50 35.26 13.18
C THR A 71 -11.15 33.96 12.73
N ALA A 72 -10.37 33.03 12.19
CA ALA A 72 -10.88 31.75 11.74
C ALA A 72 -9.87 30.61 11.89
N VAL A 73 -10.42 29.40 12.00
CA VAL A 73 -9.72 28.12 11.85
C VAL A 73 -10.36 27.39 10.68
N TYR A 74 -9.57 26.78 9.80
CA TYR A 74 -10.05 25.97 8.68
C TYR A 74 -9.49 24.55 8.78
N ALA A 75 -10.28 23.55 8.45
CA ALA A 75 -9.81 22.17 8.30
C ALA A 75 -10.05 21.70 6.86
N THR A 76 -9.00 21.12 6.26
CA THR A 76 -9.00 20.69 4.86
C THR A 76 -9.78 19.40 4.63
N HIS A 77 -9.80 18.48 5.60
CA HIS A 77 -10.47 17.19 5.50
C HIS A 77 -10.78 16.56 6.87
N GLY A 78 -11.38 15.37 6.85
CA GLY A 78 -11.98 14.74 8.04
C GLY A 78 -11.03 13.94 8.94
N HIS A 79 -9.74 13.79 8.60
CA HIS A 79 -8.80 13.06 9.44
C HIS A 79 -8.46 13.79 10.73
N GLY A 80 -8.40 13.03 11.82
CA GLY A 80 -8.36 13.58 13.18
C GLY A 80 -7.15 14.46 13.48
N ASP A 81 -6.01 14.17 12.86
CA ASP A 81 -4.78 14.95 12.98
C ASP A 81 -4.85 16.39 12.46
N HIS A 82 -5.92 16.73 11.73
CA HIS A 82 -6.15 18.05 11.14
C HIS A 82 -7.32 18.82 11.79
N TRP A 83 -7.97 18.28 12.82
CA TRP A 83 -9.08 18.98 13.48
C TRP A 83 -9.35 18.64 14.95
N PHE A 84 -8.78 17.56 15.50
CA PHE A 84 -9.12 17.14 16.87
C PHE A 84 -8.79 18.17 17.95
N GLY A 85 -7.78 19.02 17.72
CA GLY A 85 -7.38 20.07 18.65
C GLY A 85 -8.15 21.38 18.55
N THR A 86 -9.08 21.51 17.60
CA THR A 86 -9.78 22.77 17.31
C THR A 86 -10.46 23.36 18.53
N GLU A 87 -11.16 22.55 19.31
CA GLU A 87 -11.91 23.03 20.48
C GLU A 87 -11.02 23.75 21.50
N LEU A 88 -9.84 23.19 21.79
CA LEU A 88 -8.90 23.83 22.72
C LEU A 88 -8.32 25.14 22.17
N LEU A 89 -8.15 25.24 20.85
CA LEU A 89 -7.75 26.50 20.21
C LEU A 89 -8.86 27.54 20.28
N LEU A 90 -10.12 27.16 20.04
CA LEU A 90 -11.26 28.08 20.15
C LEU A 90 -11.46 28.58 21.58
N GLN A 91 -11.18 27.76 22.60
CA GLN A 91 -11.19 28.22 24.00
C GLN A 91 -10.12 29.27 24.28
N ARG A 92 -8.96 29.18 23.61
CA ARG A 92 -7.86 30.15 23.71
C ARG A 92 -8.10 31.40 22.88
N PHE A 93 -8.76 31.26 21.73
CA PHE A 93 -9.07 32.32 20.77
C PHE A 93 -10.60 32.39 20.56
N PRO A 94 -11.36 32.93 21.53
CA PRO A 94 -12.82 32.85 21.55
C PRO A 94 -13.52 33.63 20.43
N ASP A 95 -12.80 34.56 19.79
CA ASP A 95 -13.31 35.33 18.65
C ASP A 95 -13.18 34.56 17.32
N ALA A 96 -12.40 33.48 17.30
CA ALA A 96 -12.20 32.66 16.10
C ALA A 96 -13.42 31.78 15.80
N VAL A 97 -13.71 31.59 14.51
CA VAL A 97 -14.74 30.67 14.04
C VAL A 97 -14.11 29.54 13.23
N ALA A 98 -14.44 28.29 13.56
CA ALA A 98 -13.98 27.14 12.78
C ALA A 98 -14.87 26.89 11.54
N TYR A 99 -14.25 26.68 10.38
CA TYR A 99 -14.87 26.45 9.08
C TYR A 99 -14.35 25.18 8.41
N ALA A 100 -15.25 24.48 7.73
CA ALA A 100 -14.96 23.34 6.87
C ALA A 100 -16.11 23.20 5.86
N THR A 101 -15.94 22.45 4.77
CA THR A 101 -17.06 22.20 3.86
C THR A 101 -18.05 21.20 4.44
N THR A 102 -19.25 21.11 3.86
CA THR A 102 -20.29 20.19 4.35
C THR A 102 -19.83 18.72 4.28
N GLY A 103 -19.13 18.32 3.21
CA GLY A 103 -18.58 16.97 3.09
C GLY A 103 -17.52 16.69 4.17
N THR A 104 -16.56 17.60 4.34
CA THR A 104 -15.55 17.49 5.39
C THR A 104 -16.17 17.37 6.79
N ILE A 105 -17.20 18.17 7.13
CA ILE A 105 -17.90 18.09 8.42
C ILE A 105 -18.59 16.72 8.60
N ALA A 106 -19.18 16.17 7.53
CA ALA A 106 -19.76 14.83 7.58
C ALA A 106 -18.70 13.76 7.86
N MET A 107 -17.53 13.86 7.21
CA MET A 107 -16.40 12.97 7.46
C MET A 107 -15.86 13.10 8.89
N MET A 108 -15.81 14.31 9.46
CA MET A 108 -15.44 14.51 10.87
C MET A 108 -16.39 13.77 11.83
N HIS A 109 -17.69 13.73 11.55
CA HIS A 109 -18.64 12.97 12.37
C HIS A 109 -18.42 11.46 12.27
N GLN A 110 -18.11 10.96 11.08
CA GLN A 110 -17.82 9.53 10.86
C GLN A 110 -16.50 9.13 11.53
N GLN A 111 -15.41 9.85 11.24
CA GLN A 111 -14.07 9.54 11.72
C GLN A 111 -13.90 9.90 13.21
N GLY A 112 -14.55 10.96 13.69
CA GLY A 112 -14.43 11.47 15.06
C GLY A 112 -15.20 10.69 16.12
N THR A 113 -16.04 9.72 15.74
CA THR A 113 -16.79 8.87 16.68
C THR A 113 -16.21 7.46 16.76
N VAL A 114 -16.65 6.55 15.88
CA VAL A 114 -16.22 5.14 15.87
C VAL A 114 -14.75 5.03 15.46
N GLY A 115 -14.34 5.72 14.37
CA GLY A 115 -12.96 5.70 13.89
C GLY A 115 -11.95 6.19 14.94
N ARG A 116 -12.32 7.22 15.71
CA ARG A 116 -11.50 7.75 16.81
C ARG A 116 -11.23 6.69 17.88
N ALA A 117 -12.27 6.04 18.38
CA ALA A 117 -12.12 5.07 19.47
C ALA A 117 -11.32 3.83 19.02
N GLU A 118 -11.50 3.39 17.77
CA GLU A 118 -10.85 2.18 17.25
C GLU A 118 -9.40 2.39 16.83
N LEU A 119 -9.06 3.59 16.35
CA LEU A 119 -7.73 3.91 15.83
C LEU A 119 -6.97 4.88 16.74
N TRP A 120 -7.47 6.11 16.85
CA TRP A 120 -6.74 7.25 17.41
C TRP A 120 -6.51 7.13 18.92
N ASP A 121 -7.54 6.79 19.70
CA ASP A 121 -7.40 6.66 21.16
C ASP A 121 -6.58 5.41 21.53
N VAL A 122 -6.50 4.40 20.65
CA VAL A 122 -5.62 3.24 20.79
C VAL A 122 -4.17 3.60 20.48
N ASP A 123 -3.93 4.39 19.44
CA ASP A 123 -2.59 4.79 19.01
C ASP A 123 -1.95 5.84 19.92
N PHE A 124 -2.76 6.74 20.48
CA PHE A 124 -2.30 7.88 21.26
C PHE A 124 -3.05 8.00 22.60
N PRO A 125 -2.98 6.96 23.46
CA PRO A 125 -3.79 6.88 24.67
C PRO A 125 -3.52 8.06 25.61
N GLY A 126 -4.57 8.82 25.91
CA GLY A 126 -4.52 9.98 26.79
C GLY A 126 -3.87 11.24 26.20
N LEU A 127 -3.48 11.24 24.91
CA LEU A 127 -2.82 12.39 24.27
C LEU A 127 -3.78 13.31 23.51
N ILE A 128 -4.95 12.80 23.12
CA ILE A 128 -5.93 13.51 22.29
C ILE A 128 -7.00 14.16 23.18
N PRO A 129 -7.29 15.46 23.03
CA PRO A 129 -8.34 16.14 23.79
C PRO A 129 -9.74 15.71 23.36
N PRO A 130 -10.80 16.07 24.11
CA PRO A 130 -12.16 16.02 23.60
C PRO A 130 -12.26 16.83 22.29
N SER A 131 -12.86 16.23 21.27
CA SER A 131 -12.90 16.80 19.91
C SER A 131 -14.34 16.90 19.40
N PRO A 132 -15.17 17.77 19.99
CA PRO A 132 -16.49 18.05 19.42
C PRO A 132 -16.35 18.65 18.01
N VAL A 133 -17.24 18.26 17.09
CA VAL A 133 -17.28 18.82 15.74
C VAL A 133 -17.93 20.22 15.80
N ASN A 134 -17.12 21.24 16.08
CA ASN A 134 -17.54 22.63 16.28
C ASN A 134 -17.28 23.50 15.03
N TYR A 135 -17.68 23.01 13.86
CA TYR A 135 -17.41 23.64 12.57
C TYR A 135 -18.67 24.24 11.93
N ARG A 136 -18.52 25.43 11.35
CA ARG A 136 -19.51 26.02 10.45
C ARG A 136 -19.20 25.66 9.00
N THR A 137 -20.23 25.47 8.19
CA THR A 137 -20.05 25.31 6.75
C THR A 137 -19.36 26.54 6.16
N MET A 138 -18.30 26.32 5.38
CA MET A 138 -17.62 27.35 4.61
C MET A 138 -18.61 28.05 3.65
N PRO A 139 -18.69 29.39 3.63
CA PRO A 139 -19.48 30.09 2.62
C PRO A 139 -19.01 29.76 1.20
N ALA A 140 -19.93 29.77 0.23
CA ALA A 140 -19.61 29.41 -1.15
C ALA A 140 -18.59 30.37 -1.81
N ASP A 141 -18.56 31.63 -1.37
CA ASP A 141 -17.61 32.66 -1.78
C ASP A 141 -16.38 32.76 -0.85
N GLY A 142 -16.20 31.77 0.03
CA GLY A 142 -15.13 31.70 1.02
C GLY A 142 -15.26 32.70 2.17
N ILE A 143 -14.20 32.80 2.96
CA ILE A 143 -14.07 33.82 4.01
C ILE A 143 -13.12 34.93 3.58
N GLU A 144 -13.20 36.07 4.24
CA GLU A 144 -12.31 37.21 4.00
C GLU A 144 -11.26 37.34 5.10
N LEU A 145 -10.02 37.62 4.69
CA LEU A 145 -8.94 38.06 5.56
C LEU A 145 -8.43 39.41 5.04
N GLU A 146 -8.79 40.49 5.73
CA GLU A 146 -8.36 41.86 5.41
C GLU A 146 -8.65 42.30 3.96
N GLY A 147 -9.77 41.84 3.40
CA GLY A 147 -10.20 42.16 2.03
C GLY A 147 -9.71 41.17 0.97
N HIS A 148 -9.00 40.11 1.36
CA HIS A 148 -8.60 39.01 0.47
C HIS A 148 -9.45 37.78 0.72
N ARG A 149 -9.72 37.02 -0.35
CA ARG A 149 -10.55 35.81 -0.30
C ARG A 149 -9.73 34.56 -0.02
N LEU A 150 -10.22 33.75 0.92
CA LEU A 150 -9.74 32.40 1.21
C LEU A 150 -10.85 31.43 0.81
N LEU A 151 -10.61 30.63 -0.22
CA LEU A 151 -11.61 29.81 -0.90
C LEU A 151 -11.38 28.33 -0.62
N ALA A 152 -12.39 27.63 -0.10
CA ALA A 152 -12.37 26.18 -0.06
C ALA A 152 -12.64 25.60 -1.46
N VAL A 153 -11.80 24.68 -1.91
CA VAL A 153 -11.95 23.99 -3.20
C VAL A 153 -12.09 22.50 -2.92
N GLU A 154 -13.26 21.95 -3.23
CA GLU A 154 -13.57 20.51 -3.14
C GLU A 154 -12.79 19.71 -4.19
N VAL A 155 -11.88 18.84 -3.75
CA VAL A 155 -11.07 18.03 -4.66
C VAL A 155 -11.55 16.58 -4.77
N GLY A 156 -12.30 16.09 -3.77
CA GLY A 156 -12.91 14.76 -3.77
C GLY A 156 -12.11 13.79 -2.91
N HIS A 157 -11.75 12.62 -3.46
CA HIS A 157 -11.04 11.59 -2.74
C HIS A 157 -9.52 11.77 -2.82
N THR A 158 -8.84 11.66 -1.67
CA THR A 158 -7.37 11.60 -1.56
C THR A 158 -6.92 10.54 -0.56
N ASP A 159 -6.31 10.92 0.55
CA ASP A 159 -6.04 10.02 1.68
C ASP A 159 -7.34 9.66 2.44
N THR A 160 -8.39 10.45 2.26
CA THR A 160 -9.81 10.21 2.62
C THR A 160 -10.76 10.88 1.61
N ASP A 161 -12.05 10.54 1.69
CA ASP A 161 -13.14 11.21 0.96
C ASP A 161 -13.42 12.65 1.44
N ASP A 162 -14.15 13.40 0.60
CA ASP A 162 -14.58 14.79 0.84
C ASP A 162 -13.44 15.73 1.30
N THR A 163 -12.28 15.54 0.66
CA THR A 163 -11.09 16.36 0.88
C THR A 163 -11.18 17.67 0.09
N THR A 164 -10.70 18.74 0.71
CA THR A 164 -10.63 20.08 0.14
C THR A 164 -9.24 20.66 0.25
N VAL A 165 -8.97 21.72 -0.51
CA VAL A 165 -7.81 22.60 -0.31
C VAL A 165 -8.26 24.03 -0.03
N LEU A 166 -7.46 24.81 0.69
CA LEU A 166 -7.71 26.25 0.88
C LEU A 166 -6.84 27.05 -0.09
N HIS A 167 -7.49 27.73 -1.05
CA HIS A 167 -6.84 28.56 -2.05
C HIS A 167 -6.90 30.04 -1.65
N VAL A 168 -5.75 30.72 -1.71
CA VAL A 168 -5.59 32.15 -1.42
C VAL A 168 -5.02 32.84 -2.67
N PRO A 169 -5.88 33.28 -3.61
CA PRO A 169 -5.43 33.78 -4.92
C PRO A 169 -4.48 34.98 -4.83
N SER A 170 -4.66 35.85 -3.84
CA SER A 170 -3.89 37.10 -3.72
C SER A 170 -2.39 36.89 -3.46
N ILE A 171 -2.01 35.71 -2.97
CA ILE A 171 -0.61 35.33 -2.72
C ILE A 171 -0.24 34.02 -3.44
N GLY A 172 -1.11 33.52 -4.32
CA GLY A 172 -0.90 32.27 -5.07
C GLY A 172 -0.68 31.04 -4.19
N LEU A 173 -1.22 31.03 -2.96
CA LEU A 173 -1.04 29.93 -2.00
C LEU A 173 -2.17 28.92 -2.13
N VAL A 174 -1.82 27.63 -2.10
CA VAL A 174 -2.74 26.54 -1.81
C VAL A 174 -2.26 25.79 -0.56
N VAL A 175 -3.08 25.79 0.49
CA VAL A 175 -2.90 24.86 1.62
C VAL A 175 -3.64 23.59 1.25
N ALA A 176 -2.86 22.57 0.89
CA ALA A 176 -3.36 21.38 0.20
C ALA A 176 -3.84 20.27 1.12
N GLY A 177 -3.65 20.39 2.45
CA GLY A 177 -3.87 19.27 3.36
C GLY A 177 -3.14 18.03 2.86
N ASP A 178 -3.80 16.88 2.93
CA ASP A 178 -3.22 15.60 2.50
C ASP A 178 -3.52 15.25 1.03
N VAL A 179 -3.93 16.25 0.23
CA VAL A 179 -3.94 16.12 -1.24
C VAL A 179 -2.52 16.04 -1.79
N VAL A 180 -1.57 16.73 -1.16
CA VAL A 180 -0.17 16.83 -1.56
C VAL A 180 0.72 16.48 -0.37
N TYR A 181 1.78 15.70 -0.60
CA TYR A 181 2.78 15.34 0.41
C TYR A 181 4.14 15.93 0.05
N ASN A 182 4.95 16.31 1.06
CA ASN A 182 6.24 16.96 0.83
C ASN A 182 7.37 16.28 1.63
N GLY A 183 8.14 15.40 0.98
CA GLY A 183 9.26 14.69 1.63
C GLY A 183 8.84 13.66 2.67
N VAL A 184 7.61 13.16 2.61
CA VAL A 184 7.03 12.15 3.50
C VAL A 184 6.37 11.04 2.65
N HIS A 185 6.35 9.80 3.14
CA HIS A 185 5.57 8.73 2.52
C HIS A 185 4.06 8.94 2.72
N GLN A 186 3.26 8.58 1.72
CA GLN A 186 1.83 8.89 1.65
C GLN A 186 0.97 7.84 2.35
N TYR A 187 -0.10 8.28 3.01
CA TYR A 187 -1.14 7.41 3.54
C TYR A 187 -2.07 6.94 2.41
N LEU A 188 -2.02 5.66 2.05
CA LEU A 188 -2.80 5.11 0.92
C LEU A 188 -3.91 4.14 1.35
N LEU A 189 -4.27 4.08 2.64
CA LEU A 189 -5.15 3.03 3.17
C LEU A 189 -6.56 3.09 2.62
N GLU A 190 -7.05 4.28 2.33
CA GLU A 190 -8.38 4.47 1.76
C GLU A 190 -8.36 4.48 0.22
N SER A 191 -7.21 4.19 -0.40
CA SER A 191 -7.06 4.28 -1.86
C SER A 191 -7.46 3.03 -2.65
N ALA A 192 -8.07 2.04 -2.00
CA ALA A 192 -8.57 0.82 -2.64
C ALA A 192 -9.66 1.11 -3.69
N GLY A 193 -9.93 0.16 -4.59
CA GLY A 193 -11.09 0.26 -5.50
C GLY A 193 -11.08 1.43 -6.50
N GLY A 194 -9.91 2.00 -6.80
CA GLY A 194 -9.77 3.15 -7.71
C GLY A 194 -9.47 4.47 -7.00
N GLY A 195 -9.29 4.49 -5.67
CA GLY A 195 -8.96 5.69 -4.92
C GLY A 195 -7.69 6.39 -5.40
N ILE A 196 -6.65 5.65 -5.84
CA ILE A 196 -5.46 6.27 -6.45
C ILE A 196 -5.83 7.09 -7.71
N ASP A 197 -6.71 6.57 -8.57
CA ASP A 197 -7.11 7.28 -9.78
C ASP A 197 -7.95 8.53 -9.44
N ALA A 198 -8.79 8.44 -8.42
CA ALA A 198 -9.54 9.60 -7.91
C ALA A 198 -8.61 10.66 -7.30
N TRP A 199 -7.55 10.26 -6.59
CA TRP A 199 -6.55 11.17 -6.04
C TRP A 199 -5.75 11.85 -7.15
N LEU A 200 -5.42 11.14 -8.24
CA LEU A 200 -4.79 11.77 -9.41
C LEU A 200 -5.67 12.89 -10.01
N VAL A 201 -6.99 12.72 -10.01
CA VAL A 201 -7.94 13.78 -10.41
C VAL A 201 -7.97 14.94 -9.41
N ALA A 202 -7.85 14.66 -8.11
CA ALA A 202 -7.72 15.70 -7.09
C ALA A 202 -6.46 16.55 -7.30
N LEU A 203 -5.32 15.93 -7.63
CA LEU A 203 -4.08 16.64 -7.99
C LEU A 203 -4.25 17.51 -9.25
N ASP A 204 -4.99 17.04 -10.26
CA ASP A 204 -5.29 17.85 -11.46
C ASP A 204 -6.08 19.12 -11.11
N LYS A 205 -7.04 19.02 -10.18
CA LYS A 205 -7.80 20.18 -9.69
C LYS A 205 -6.90 21.18 -8.96
N VAL A 206 -5.97 20.71 -8.13
CA VAL A 206 -5.00 21.58 -7.43
C VAL A 206 -4.04 22.25 -8.42
N ALA A 207 -3.51 21.49 -9.39
CA ALA A 207 -2.63 22.03 -10.43
C ALA A 207 -3.34 23.11 -11.27
N ALA A 208 -4.64 22.95 -11.55
CA ALA A 208 -5.43 23.92 -12.29
C ALA A 208 -5.62 25.27 -11.57
N LEU A 209 -5.38 25.34 -10.25
CA LEU A 209 -5.34 26.60 -9.50
C LEU A 209 -4.08 27.42 -9.78
N GLN A 210 -3.07 26.84 -10.44
CA GLN A 210 -1.79 27.48 -10.78
C GLN A 210 -1.09 28.11 -9.56
N PRO A 211 -0.89 27.36 -8.45
CA PRO A 211 -0.29 27.91 -7.24
C PRO A 211 1.16 28.32 -7.46
N SER A 212 1.57 29.39 -6.77
CA SER A 212 2.98 29.80 -6.60
C SER A 212 3.62 29.17 -5.36
N ALA A 213 2.81 28.73 -4.39
CA ALA A 213 3.24 27.98 -3.21
C ALA A 213 2.20 26.91 -2.83
N VAL A 214 2.67 25.74 -2.37
CA VAL A 214 1.81 24.61 -1.96
C VAL A 214 2.27 24.07 -0.62
N VAL A 215 1.41 24.17 0.40
CA VAL A 215 1.67 23.62 1.73
C VAL A 215 0.98 22.27 1.87
N ALA A 216 1.77 21.23 2.07
CA ALA A 216 1.30 19.87 2.37
C ALA A 216 0.96 19.71 3.86
N GLY A 217 -0.09 18.95 4.18
CA GLY A 217 -0.49 18.61 5.55
C GLY A 217 0.53 17.72 6.24
N HIS A 218 1.17 16.83 5.49
CA HIS A 218 2.33 16.07 5.92
C HIS A 218 3.61 16.49 5.17
N LYS A 219 4.53 17.13 5.89
CA LYS A 219 5.79 17.61 5.30
C LYS A 219 7.04 17.44 6.15
N ASN A 220 8.17 17.30 5.46
CA ASN A 220 9.48 17.54 6.04
C ASN A 220 9.68 19.05 6.23
N LYS A 221 9.88 19.49 7.48
CA LYS A 221 10.07 20.90 7.85
C LYS A 221 11.28 21.58 7.21
N GLY A 222 12.24 20.81 6.71
CA GLY A 222 13.41 21.34 5.99
C GLY A 222 13.17 21.63 4.51
N LEU A 223 12.01 21.28 3.95
CA LEU A 223 11.70 21.46 2.54
C LEU A 223 10.79 22.67 2.29
N PRO A 224 10.98 23.37 1.16
CA PRO A 224 10.15 24.51 0.77
C PRO A 224 8.73 24.07 0.38
N ASP A 225 7.78 25.02 0.44
CA ASP A 225 6.40 24.86 -0.03
C ASP A 225 6.30 25.07 -1.55
N ASP A 226 7.06 24.25 -2.29
CA ASP A 226 7.22 24.36 -3.75
C ASP A 226 6.05 23.67 -4.49
N PRO A 227 5.38 24.33 -5.46
CA PRO A 227 4.37 23.70 -6.31
C PRO A 227 4.80 22.40 -7.01
N ALA A 228 6.10 22.16 -7.18
CA ALA A 228 6.63 20.90 -7.69
C ALA A 228 6.21 19.66 -6.87
N THR A 229 5.80 19.84 -5.60
CA THR A 229 5.32 18.73 -4.76
C THR A 229 4.03 18.09 -5.28
N ILE A 230 3.23 18.80 -6.10
CA ILE A 230 2.06 18.23 -6.79
C ILE A 230 2.49 17.07 -7.68
N GLU A 231 3.48 17.29 -8.56
CA GLU A 231 3.98 16.25 -9.47
C GLU A 231 4.77 15.18 -8.72
N GLN A 232 5.51 15.53 -7.66
CA GLN A 232 6.19 14.54 -6.83
C GLN A 232 5.22 13.63 -6.05
N THR A 233 4.03 14.14 -5.71
CA THR A 233 2.95 13.35 -5.11
C THR A 233 2.35 12.43 -6.17
N ARG A 234 2.09 12.96 -7.39
CA ARG A 234 1.63 12.20 -8.56
C ARG A 234 2.54 11.01 -8.88
N ASP A 235 3.85 11.24 -8.98
CA ASP A 235 4.82 10.20 -9.31
C ASP A 235 4.82 9.05 -8.29
N TYR A 236 4.66 9.38 -7.02
CA TYR A 236 4.59 8.39 -5.95
C TYR A 236 3.29 7.58 -6.03
N LEU A 237 2.15 8.21 -6.29
CA LEU A 237 0.88 7.50 -6.50
C LEU A 237 0.96 6.56 -7.70
N LEU A 238 1.57 6.99 -8.80
CA LEU A 238 1.77 6.16 -9.99
C LEU A 238 2.68 4.96 -9.71
N ASN A 239 3.76 5.16 -8.96
CA ASN A 239 4.65 4.08 -8.54
C ASN A 239 3.97 3.10 -7.57
N ALA A 240 3.22 3.61 -6.59
CA ALA A 240 2.46 2.80 -5.66
C ALA A 240 1.42 1.95 -6.41
N ARG A 241 0.66 2.56 -7.34
CA ARG A 241 -0.32 1.85 -8.18
C ARG A 241 0.32 0.73 -8.99
N ARG A 242 1.47 1.00 -9.62
CA ARG A 242 2.23 -0.02 -10.36
C ARG A 242 2.62 -1.19 -9.45
N LEU A 243 3.22 -0.90 -8.30
CA LEU A 243 3.70 -1.94 -7.38
C LEU A 243 2.56 -2.72 -6.71
N LEU A 244 1.42 -2.10 -6.43
CA LEU A 244 0.22 -2.79 -5.94
C LEU A 244 -0.35 -3.74 -7.01
N ALA A 245 -0.36 -3.31 -8.27
CA ALA A 245 -0.84 -4.14 -9.39
C ALA A 245 0.03 -5.38 -9.65
N GLU A 246 1.30 -5.34 -9.25
CA GLU A 246 2.22 -6.49 -9.33
C GLU A 246 1.89 -7.58 -8.29
N LYS A 247 0.98 -7.33 -7.33
CA LYS A 247 0.51 -8.29 -6.30
C LYS A 247 1.65 -8.98 -5.54
N ARG A 248 2.71 -8.22 -5.28
CA ARG A 248 3.84 -8.64 -4.46
C ARG A 248 3.40 -8.91 -3.01
N SER A 249 4.22 -9.61 -2.24
CA SER A 249 4.01 -9.66 -0.79
C SER A 249 4.11 -8.27 -0.16
N PRO A 250 3.50 -8.03 1.02
CA PRO A 250 3.64 -6.75 1.73
C PRO A 250 5.11 -6.33 1.94
N ARG A 251 5.99 -7.30 2.21
CA ARG A 251 7.42 -7.04 2.40
C ARG A 251 8.10 -6.56 1.13
N GLU A 252 7.87 -7.21 0.00
CA GLU A 252 8.46 -6.84 -1.29
C GLU A 252 7.93 -5.49 -1.79
N TYR A 253 6.66 -5.17 -1.53
CA TYR A 253 6.12 -3.84 -1.80
C TYR A 253 6.82 -2.78 -0.94
N PHE A 254 6.96 -3.05 0.36
CA PHE A 254 7.62 -2.15 1.30
C PHE A 254 9.05 -1.86 0.87
N ASP A 255 9.85 -2.90 0.61
CA ASP A 255 11.24 -2.77 0.20
C ASP A 255 11.36 -1.99 -1.13
N ALA A 256 10.45 -2.23 -2.09
CA ALA A 256 10.44 -1.52 -3.37
C ALA A 256 10.08 -0.03 -3.24
N MET A 257 9.08 0.31 -2.43
CA MET A 257 8.69 1.70 -2.21
C MET A 257 9.75 2.49 -1.45
N VAL A 258 10.40 1.88 -0.43
CA VAL A 258 11.50 2.50 0.30
C VAL A 258 12.72 2.68 -0.61
N ALA A 259 13.01 1.73 -1.50
CA ALA A 259 14.11 1.86 -2.46
C ALA A 259 13.88 2.99 -3.49
N LEU A 260 12.63 3.24 -3.89
CA LEU A 260 12.29 4.36 -4.78
C LEU A 260 12.38 5.72 -4.10
N TYR A 261 12.16 5.76 -2.78
CA TYR A 261 12.06 7.01 -2.01
C TYR A 261 12.85 6.95 -0.69
N PRO A 262 14.18 6.73 -0.75
CA PRO A 262 14.98 6.47 0.45
C PRO A 262 15.09 7.69 1.39
N ASP A 263 14.91 8.89 0.85
CA ASP A 263 15.05 10.15 1.59
C ASP A 263 13.71 10.68 2.17
N ARG A 264 12.58 9.99 1.93
CA ARG A 264 11.29 10.40 2.48
C ARG A 264 11.18 10.00 3.96
N LEU A 265 10.63 10.90 4.75
CA LEU A 265 10.33 10.63 6.16
C LEU A 265 9.15 9.68 6.30
N ASN A 266 9.01 9.12 7.52
CA ASN A 266 7.86 8.36 7.96
C ASN A 266 7.55 7.13 7.09
N VAL A 267 8.38 6.09 7.17
CA VAL A 267 8.18 4.84 6.39
C VAL A 267 6.97 4.00 6.84
N GLY A 268 6.34 4.34 7.98
CA GLY A 268 5.13 3.71 8.51
C GLY A 268 4.03 3.50 7.46
N PRO A 269 3.54 4.59 6.81
CA PRO A 269 2.59 4.55 5.70
C PRO A 269 2.81 3.46 4.69
N VAL A 270 4.05 3.27 4.23
CA VAL A 270 4.37 2.22 3.27
C VAL A 270 4.00 0.84 3.83
N TRP A 271 4.34 0.56 5.08
CA TRP A 271 4.17 -0.77 5.66
C TRP A 271 2.70 -1.10 5.90
N TYR A 272 1.97 -0.21 6.57
CA TYR A 272 0.56 -0.51 6.86
C TYR A 272 -0.30 -0.41 5.59
N THR A 273 0.08 0.38 4.57
CA THR A 273 -0.51 0.28 3.21
C THR A 273 -0.28 -1.11 2.62
N ALA A 274 0.94 -1.62 2.69
CA ALA A 274 1.26 -2.94 2.16
C ALA A 274 0.41 -4.02 2.82
N VAL A 275 0.34 -4.04 4.16
CA VAL A 275 -0.40 -5.05 4.92
C VAL A 275 -1.91 -5.00 4.65
N VAL A 276 -2.48 -3.81 4.44
CA VAL A 276 -3.93 -3.66 4.22
C VAL A 276 -4.32 -3.90 2.76
N LEU A 277 -3.56 -3.37 1.80
CA LEU A 277 -3.91 -3.43 0.38
C LEU A 277 -3.37 -4.65 -0.35
N LEU A 278 -2.35 -5.32 0.21
CA LEU A 278 -1.84 -6.58 -0.29
C LEU A 278 -2.16 -7.64 0.76
N PRO A 279 -3.25 -8.41 0.59
CA PRO A 279 -3.52 -9.51 1.51
C PRO A 279 -2.32 -10.47 1.52
N GLU A 280 -2.04 -11.07 2.67
CA GLU A 280 -1.12 -12.22 2.70
C GLU A 280 -1.65 -13.28 1.74
N GLN A 281 -0.84 -13.66 0.75
CA GLN A 281 -1.20 -14.76 -0.16
C GLN A 281 -1.46 -16.01 0.69
N THR A 282 -2.53 -16.72 0.37
CA THR A 282 -2.73 -18.02 1.01
C THR A 282 -1.58 -18.95 0.62
N THR A 283 -1.31 -19.97 1.44
CA THR A 283 -0.27 -20.95 1.07
C THR A 283 -0.61 -21.63 -0.25
N GLU A 284 -1.89 -21.83 -0.56
CA GLU A 284 -2.33 -22.33 -1.87
C GLU A 284 -1.96 -21.40 -3.02
N GLU A 285 -2.20 -20.08 -2.88
CA GLU A 285 -1.86 -19.10 -3.90
C GLU A 285 -0.35 -19.01 -4.12
N GLU A 286 0.43 -18.98 -3.03
CA GLU A 286 1.88 -18.94 -3.09
C GLU A 286 2.44 -20.19 -3.79
N VAL A 287 1.99 -21.38 -3.39
CA VAL A 287 2.41 -22.66 -3.99
C VAL A 287 1.97 -22.76 -5.44
N ALA A 288 0.74 -22.34 -5.79
CA ALA A 288 0.27 -22.32 -7.17
C ALA A 288 1.15 -21.41 -8.03
N ASN A 289 1.44 -20.19 -7.58
CA ASN A 289 2.28 -19.25 -8.31
C ASN A 289 3.70 -19.81 -8.50
N TRP A 290 4.34 -20.27 -7.43
CA TRP A 290 5.67 -20.88 -7.52
C TRP A 290 5.69 -22.11 -8.44
N PHE A 291 4.69 -22.99 -8.32
CA PHE A 291 4.67 -24.25 -9.09
C PHE A 291 4.45 -24.00 -10.59
N PHE A 292 3.48 -23.16 -10.96
CA PHE A 292 3.06 -22.99 -12.35
C PHE A 292 3.83 -21.88 -13.08
N ALA A 293 4.09 -20.75 -12.42
CA ALA A 293 4.73 -19.60 -13.05
C ALA A 293 6.26 -19.68 -13.06
N ASP A 294 6.86 -20.38 -12.09
CA ASP A 294 8.32 -20.52 -11.96
C ASP A 294 8.78 -21.95 -12.28
N TYR A 295 8.45 -22.94 -11.43
CA TYR A 295 8.93 -24.32 -11.60
C TYR A 295 8.55 -24.93 -12.95
N LEU A 296 7.26 -25.01 -13.26
CA LEU A 296 6.77 -25.67 -14.47
C LEU A 296 7.24 -24.93 -15.73
N ALA A 297 7.18 -23.58 -15.72
CA ALA A 297 7.65 -22.77 -16.83
C ALA A 297 9.14 -23.01 -17.13
N THR A 298 9.98 -23.05 -16.09
CA THR A 298 11.41 -23.35 -16.22
C THR A 298 11.64 -24.79 -16.67
N TRP A 299 10.94 -25.76 -16.09
CA TRP A 299 11.06 -27.17 -16.43
C TRP A 299 10.73 -27.44 -17.90
N ILE A 300 9.62 -26.87 -18.38
CA ILE A 300 9.19 -26.94 -19.78
C ILE A 300 10.23 -26.27 -20.68
N GLY A 301 10.69 -25.06 -20.30
CA GLY A 301 11.65 -24.28 -21.06
C GLY A 301 12.97 -25.03 -21.29
N VAL A 302 13.50 -25.67 -20.25
CA VAL A 302 14.72 -26.50 -20.35
C VAL A 302 14.46 -27.78 -21.12
N GLY A 303 13.35 -28.48 -20.84
CA GLY A 303 12.99 -29.73 -21.53
C GLY A 303 12.84 -29.56 -23.05
N ALA A 304 12.24 -28.45 -23.48
CA ALA A 304 12.04 -28.10 -24.89
C ALA A 304 13.25 -27.39 -25.52
N GLY A 305 14.36 -27.19 -24.79
CA GLY A 305 15.56 -26.52 -25.29
C GLY A 305 15.43 -25.00 -25.51
N ARG A 306 14.38 -24.37 -24.97
CA ARG A 306 14.16 -22.91 -25.03
C ARG A 306 14.96 -22.13 -23.98
N VAL A 307 15.34 -22.80 -22.89
CA VAL A 307 16.12 -22.23 -21.79
C VAL A 307 17.43 -23.02 -21.67
N ALA A 308 18.57 -22.34 -21.80
CA ALA A 308 19.88 -22.96 -21.75
C ALA A 308 20.37 -23.18 -20.31
N ARG A 309 19.92 -24.27 -19.67
CA ARG A 309 20.42 -24.75 -18.36
C ARG A 309 20.68 -26.25 -18.40
N GLY A 310 21.70 -26.71 -17.67
CA GLY A 310 21.95 -28.14 -17.43
C GLY A 310 20.96 -28.73 -16.42
N PRO A 311 20.84 -30.07 -16.31
CA PRO A 311 19.85 -30.74 -15.46
C PRO A 311 19.99 -30.42 -13.96
N GLU A 312 21.13 -29.86 -13.53
CA GLU A 312 21.36 -29.41 -12.15
C GLU A 312 20.36 -28.36 -11.68
N PHE A 313 19.72 -27.63 -12.61
CA PHE A 313 18.70 -26.63 -12.28
C PHE A 313 17.56 -27.19 -11.43
N ILE A 314 17.29 -28.49 -11.54
CA ILE A 314 16.16 -29.11 -10.85
C ILE A 314 16.30 -29.05 -9.33
N LEU A 315 17.52 -28.90 -8.82
CA LEU A 315 17.78 -28.80 -7.38
C LEU A 315 17.28 -27.47 -6.78
N ASP A 316 16.94 -26.49 -7.62
CA ASP A 316 16.21 -25.28 -7.21
C ASP A 316 14.75 -25.60 -6.85
N TYR A 317 14.22 -26.75 -7.29
CA TYR A 317 12.81 -27.09 -7.18
C TYR A 317 12.53 -28.47 -6.56
N TRP A 318 13.43 -29.45 -6.67
CA TRP A 318 13.30 -30.81 -6.12
C TRP A 318 14.30 -30.99 -4.97
N SER A 319 13.88 -31.67 -3.91
CA SER A 319 14.77 -31.99 -2.78
C SER A 319 15.65 -33.21 -3.07
N ALA A 320 16.66 -33.40 -2.22
CA ALA A 320 17.30 -34.69 -2.01
C ALA A 320 17.33 -34.91 -0.48
N PRO A 321 16.69 -35.96 0.07
CA PRO A 321 16.04 -37.07 -0.64
C PRO A 321 14.73 -36.67 -1.37
N LEU A 322 14.38 -37.39 -2.44
CA LEU A 322 13.12 -37.28 -3.19
C LEU A 322 12.46 -38.66 -3.29
N ASN A 323 11.17 -38.74 -2.97
CA ASN A 323 10.36 -39.94 -3.24
C ASN A 323 9.67 -39.83 -4.60
N TRP A 324 9.68 -40.91 -5.36
CA TRP A 324 8.91 -41.04 -6.60
C TRP A 324 8.14 -42.35 -6.62
N SER A 325 6.84 -42.28 -6.88
CA SER A 325 5.98 -43.45 -7.01
C SER A 325 5.20 -43.41 -8.33
N ASP A 326 5.20 -44.51 -9.05
CA ASP A 326 4.37 -44.70 -10.24
C ASP A 326 3.92 -46.17 -10.33
N ASP A 327 3.37 -46.57 -11.47
CA ASP A 327 2.89 -47.94 -11.71
C ASP A 327 4.01 -49.01 -11.61
N GLU A 328 5.28 -48.61 -11.67
CA GLU A 328 6.44 -49.51 -11.48
C GLU A 328 6.86 -49.66 -10.01
N GLY A 329 6.28 -48.84 -9.10
CA GLY A 329 6.52 -48.86 -7.66
C GLY A 329 7.18 -47.59 -7.12
N SER A 330 7.59 -47.63 -5.85
CA SER A 330 8.19 -46.48 -5.15
C SER A 330 9.72 -46.55 -5.13
N ARG A 331 10.37 -45.43 -5.40
CA ARG A 331 11.82 -45.24 -5.44
C ARG A 331 12.23 -44.00 -4.65
N TRP A 332 13.34 -44.10 -3.92
CA TRP A 332 13.94 -42.98 -3.21
C TRP A 332 15.28 -42.58 -3.85
N PHE A 333 15.40 -41.30 -4.20
CA PHE A 333 16.62 -40.69 -4.70
C PHE A 333 17.26 -39.94 -3.55
N LEU A 334 18.27 -40.55 -2.91
CA LEU A 334 18.77 -40.13 -1.61
C LEU A 334 19.74 -38.94 -1.65
N ASP A 335 20.29 -38.62 -2.82
CA ASP A 335 21.31 -37.60 -2.99
C ASP A 335 21.06 -36.72 -4.22
N LYS A 336 21.71 -35.55 -4.27
CA LYS A 336 21.55 -34.59 -5.37
C LYS A 336 21.89 -35.19 -6.76
N PRO A 337 23.00 -35.94 -6.94
CA PRO A 337 23.32 -36.54 -8.24
C PRO A 337 22.24 -37.49 -8.76
N SER A 338 21.64 -38.32 -7.90
CA SER A 338 20.57 -39.25 -8.32
C SER A 338 19.29 -38.51 -8.73
N VAL A 339 18.95 -37.40 -8.08
CA VAL A 339 17.82 -36.52 -8.48
C VAL A 339 18.09 -35.83 -9.84
N VAL A 340 19.31 -35.33 -10.06
CA VAL A 340 19.71 -34.73 -11.35
C VAL A 340 19.67 -35.76 -12.48
N ALA A 341 20.16 -36.98 -12.23
CA ALA A 341 20.13 -38.07 -13.21
C ALA A 341 18.69 -38.50 -13.56
N LEU A 342 17.77 -38.48 -12.59
CA LEU A 342 16.34 -38.72 -12.84
C LEU A 342 15.75 -37.70 -13.82
N LEU A 343 15.98 -36.41 -13.59
CA LEU A 343 15.51 -35.37 -14.51
C LEU A 343 16.10 -35.55 -15.91
N ASP A 344 17.41 -35.77 -15.99
CA ASP A 344 18.11 -35.89 -17.27
C ASP A 344 17.54 -37.04 -18.12
N ALA A 345 17.27 -38.19 -17.49
CA ALA A 345 16.63 -39.32 -18.14
C ALA A 345 15.22 -38.97 -18.66
N LEU A 346 14.40 -38.30 -17.84
CA LEU A 346 13.05 -37.88 -18.22
C LEU A 346 13.06 -36.93 -19.42
N GLN A 347 13.87 -35.88 -19.37
CA GLN A 347 13.94 -34.90 -20.44
C GLN A 347 14.59 -35.46 -21.70
N THR A 348 15.58 -36.35 -21.58
CA THR A 348 16.19 -37.01 -22.74
C THR A 348 15.19 -37.89 -23.48
N ARG A 349 14.37 -38.66 -22.75
CA ARG A 349 13.27 -39.41 -23.37
C ARG A 349 12.30 -38.48 -24.10
N LEU A 350 11.83 -37.43 -23.43
CA LEU A 350 10.87 -36.49 -24.02
C LEU A 350 11.41 -35.78 -25.26
N ARG A 351 12.67 -35.35 -25.24
CA ARG A 351 13.33 -34.75 -26.41
C ARG A 351 13.42 -35.73 -27.58
N ALA A 352 13.69 -37.01 -27.32
CA ALA A 352 13.68 -38.04 -28.35
C ALA A 352 12.28 -38.25 -28.98
N GLU A 353 11.22 -37.84 -28.29
CA GLU A 353 9.82 -37.88 -28.74
C GLU A 353 9.30 -36.53 -29.29
N ASP A 354 10.19 -35.58 -29.61
CA ASP A 354 9.87 -34.23 -30.12
C ASP A 354 9.07 -33.36 -29.12
N TYR A 355 9.33 -33.49 -27.82
CA TYR A 355 8.68 -32.68 -26.79
C TYR A 355 8.86 -31.16 -26.97
N ARG A 356 7.73 -30.45 -26.94
CA ARG A 356 7.66 -28.99 -27.07
C ARG A 356 7.13 -28.31 -25.80
N ASP A 357 6.07 -28.85 -25.21
CA ASP A 357 5.33 -28.18 -24.15
C ASP A 357 4.53 -29.16 -23.29
N THR A 358 4.12 -28.71 -22.09
CA THR A 358 3.17 -29.41 -21.24
C THR A 358 1.96 -28.52 -21.00
N ALA A 359 0.79 -28.94 -21.47
CA ALA A 359 -0.46 -28.31 -21.09
C ALA A 359 -0.96 -28.85 -19.74
N VAL A 360 -1.70 -28.01 -19.02
CA VAL A 360 -2.32 -28.33 -17.73
C VAL A 360 -3.85 -28.26 -17.87
N PRO A 361 -4.52 -29.38 -18.20
CA PRO A 361 -5.98 -29.39 -18.35
C PRO A 361 -6.75 -29.12 -17.04
N ASP A 362 -6.24 -29.60 -15.91
CA ASP A 362 -6.85 -29.45 -14.59
C ASP A 362 -5.76 -29.51 -13.51
N PHE A 363 -5.95 -28.75 -12.44
CA PHE A 363 -5.04 -28.75 -11.29
C PHE A 363 -5.77 -28.39 -10.01
N ARG A 364 -5.20 -28.80 -8.88
CA ARG A 364 -5.66 -28.47 -7.54
C ARG A 364 -4.46 -28.26 -6.63
N VAL A 365 -4.50 -27.23 -5.81
CA VAL A 365 -3.53 -27.00 -4.73
C VAL A 365 -4.26 -27.12 -3.40
N SER A 366 -3.65 -27.78 -2.42
CA SER A 366 -4.21 -27.95 -1.09
C SER A 366 -3.14 -27.70 -0.05
N ALA A 367 -3.26 -26.63 0.72
CA ALA A 367 -2.33 -26.36 1.81
C ALA A 367 -2.67 -27.25 3.01
N TYR A 368 -1.64 -27.81 3.63
CA TYR A 368 -1.75 -28.50 4.91
C TYR A 368 -1.53 -27.52 6.07
N HIS A 369 -0.57 -26.61 5.89
CA HIS A 369 -0.22 -25.50 6.79
C HIS A 369 0.74 -24.55 6.05
N ALA A 370 1.19 -23.46 6.68
CA ALA A 370 2.03 -22.42 6.08
C ALA A 370 3.31 -22.89 5.34
N ASN A 371 3.79 -24.11 5.62
CA ASN A 371 5.05 -24.64 5.12
C ASN A 371 4.90 -25.97 4.36
N GLY A 372 3.67 -26.44 4.13
CA GLY A 372 3.43 -27.75 3.52
C GLY A 372 2.13 -27.75 2.73
N ALA A 373 2.19 -28.26 1.50
CA ALA A 373 1.04 -28.34 0.61
C ALA A 373 1.18 -29.53 -0.36
N ALA A 374 0.09 -29.84 -1.06
CA ALA A 374 0.10 -30.68 -2.23
C ALA A 374 -0.33 -29.92 -3.48
N VAL A 375 0.24 -30.33 -4.62
CA VAL A 375 -0.20 -29.95 -5.95
C VAL A 375 -0.61 -31.21 -6.71
N GLU A 376 -1.86 -31.28 -7.12
CA GLU A 376 -2.39 -32.30 -8.00
C GLU A 376 -2.62 -31.69 -9.38
N VAL A 377 -2.23 -32.39 -10.43
CA VAL A 377 -2.22 -31.80 -11.77
C VAL A 377 -2.34 -32.86 -12.86
N ILE A 378 -3.10 -32.55 -13.91
CA ILE A 378 -3.07 -33.31 -15.15
C ILE A 378 -2.01 -32.68 -16.06
N TRP A 379 -1.08 -33.50 -16.56
CA TRP A 379 -0.09 -33.13 -17.55
C TRP A 379 -0.44 -33.72 -18.90
N SER A 380 -0.55 -32.88 -19.92
CA SER A 380 -0.62 -33.28 -21.33
C SER A 380 0.69 -32.86 -21.99
N ARG A 381 1.63 -33.79 -22.14
CA ARG A 381 2.93 -33.53 -22.79
C ARG A 381 2.77 -33.61 -24.29
N ARG A 382 3.25 -32.61 -25.03
CA ARG A 382 2.93 -32.42 -26.44
C ARG A 382 4.16 -32.27 -27.31
N ARG A 383 4.02 -32.77 -28.54
CA ARG A 383 5.02 -32.64 -29.60
C ARG A 383 4.96 -31.27 -30.28
N THR A 384 5.90 -31.01 -31.19
CA THR A 384 5.92 -29.77 -31.96
C THR A 384 4.70 -29.63 -32.88
N ASP A 385 4.18 -30.74 -33.39
CA ASP A 385 2.98 -30.82 -34.24
C ASP A 385 1.65 -30.73 -33.46
N GLY A 386 1.72 -30.64 -32.13
CA GLY A 386 0.55 -30.57 -31.24
C GLY A 386 -0.03 -31.92 -30.83
N SER A 387 0.48 -33.04 -31.33
CA SER A 387 0.08 -34.38 -30.89
C SER A 387 0.55 -34.66 -29.46
N GLU A 388 -0.20 -35.47 -28.73
CA GLU A 388 0.12 -35.84 -27.35
C GLU A 388 1.17 -36.96 -27.32
N ILE A 389 2.20 -36.78 -26.49
CA ILE A 389 3.20 -37.79 -26.16
C ILE A 389 2.62 -38.74 -25.12
N GLU A 390 2.19 -38.15 -24.01
CA GLU A 390 1.58 -38.86 -22.89
C GLU A 390 0.73 -37.91 -22.06
N ARG A 391 -0.20 -38.51 -21.33
CA ARG A 391 -1.03 -37.83 -20.35
C ARG A 391 -0.92 -38.49 -18.99
N LEU A 392 -0.59 -37.70 -18.00
CA LEU A 392 -0.32 -38.15 -16.63
C LEU A 392 -1.18 -37.37 -15.64
N ALA A 393 -1.70 -38.05 -14.63
CA ALA A 393 -2.10 -37.39 -13.40
C ALA A 393 -0.93 -37.47 -12.43
N ALA A 394 -0.49 -36.34 -11.91
CA ALA A 394 0.63 -36.23 -11.00
C ALA A 394 0.24 -35.52 -9.70
N HIS A 395 0.71 -36.04 -8.58
CA HIS A 395 0.56 -35.48 -7.24
C HIS A 395 1.96 -35.17 -6.71
N PHE A 396 2.14 -33.93 -6.25
CA PHE A 396 3.38 -33.43 -5.67
C PHE A 396 3.14 -33.09 -4.21
N GLU A 397 4.00 -33.57 -3.33
CA GLU A 397 4.10 -33.00 -1.98
C GLU A 397 5.22 -31.96 -2.00
N VAL A 398 4.92 -30.77 -1.46
CA VAL A 398 5.85 -29.63 -1.45
C VAL A 398 6.03 -29.11 -0.03
N VAL A 399 7.26 -28.74 0.31
CA VAL A 399 7.62 -28.19 1.62
C VAL A 399 8.41 -26.90 1.45
N ARG A 400 8.16 -25.94 2.34
CA ARG A 400 8.94 -24.69 2.42
C ARG A 400 10.19 -24.92 3.27
N GLY A 401 11.36 -24.74 2.66
CA GLY A 401 12.65 -24.74 3.34
C GLY A 401 13.30 -23.34 3.37
N PRO A 402 14.53 -23.23 3.88
CA PRO A 402 15.28 -21.96 3.95
C PRO A 402 15.52 -21.29 2.59
N GLU A 403 15.50 -22.08 1.51
CA GLU A 403 15.73 -21.63 0.13
C GLU A 403 14.42 -21.62 -0.70
N GLY A 404 13.26 -21.57 -0.05
CA GLY A 404 11.94 -21.57 -0.68
C GLY A 404 11.30 -22.96 -0.77
N TRP A 405 10.29 -23.09 -1.64
CA TRP A 405 9.55 -24.34 -1.84
C TRP A 405 10.40 -25.40 -2.57
N ARG A 406 10.22 -26.65 -2.17
CA ARG A 406 10.79 -27.83 -2.85
C ARG A 406 9.74 -28.94 -2.94
N ILE A 407 9.73 -29.64 -4.06
CA ILE A 407 9.05 -30.93 -4.23
C ILE A 407 9.84 -32.01 -3.49
N ILE A 408 9.17 -32.73 -2.59
CA ILE A 408 9.76 -33.80 -1.79
C ILE A 408 9.24 -35.20 -2.13
N SER A 409 8.09 -35.26 -2.78
CA SER A 409 7.45 -36.50 -3.22
C SER A 409 6.69 -36.26 -4.51
N ILE A 410 6.77 -37.21 -5.44
CA ILE A 410 6.05 -37.22 -6.70
C ILE A 410 5.33 -38.55 -6.83
N GLN A 411 4.03 -38.53 -7.11
CA GLN A 411 3.26 -39.70 -7.49
C GLN A 411 2.67 -39.45 -8.88
N ALA A 412 2.86 -40.36 -9.83
CA ALA A 412 2.37 -40.16 -11.19
C ALA A 412 1.78 -41.45 -11.76
N LYS A 413 0.66 -41.31 -12.49
CA LYS A 413 0.04 -42.42 -13.23
C LYS A 413 -0.49 -41.94 -14.58
N PRO A 414 -0.49 -42.80 -15.63
CA PRO A 414 -1.17 -42.51 -16.87
C PRO A 414 -2.67 -42.28 -16.69
N THR A 415 -3.24 -41.40 -17.51
CA THR A 415 -4.69 -41.14 -17.53
C THR A 415 -5.15 -40.72 -18.92
N SER A 416 -6.39 -41.03 -19.28
CA SER A 416 -7.06 -40.49 -20.47
C SER A 416 -7.97 -39.30 -20.15
N SER A 417 -8.16 -38.97 -18.86
CA SER A 417 -9.06 -37.92 -18.40
C SER A 417 -8.36 -36.56 -18.36
N ASP A 418 -9.10 -35.50 -18.68
CA ASP A 418 -8.69 -34.11 -18.44
C ASP A 418 -9.12 -33.59 -17.05
N SER A 419 -9.79 -34.40 -16.24
CA SER A 419 -10.28 -34.01 -14.91
C SER A 419 -9.65 -34.82 -13.79
N LEU A 420 -9.13 -34.13 -12.78
CA LEU A 420 -8.62 -34.72 -11.54
C LEU A 420 -9.69 -35.47 -10.78
N ASN A 421 -10.92 -34.97 -10.73
CA ASN A 421 -12.02 -35.64 -10.02
C ASN A 421 -12.38 -37.01 -10.62
N ALA A 422 -12.09 -37.24 -11.90
CA ALA A 422 -12.25 -38.56 -12.51
C ALA A 422 -11.10 -39.51 -12.17
N VAL A 423 -9.89 -38.98 -11.89
CA VAL A 423 -8.70 -39.79 -11.57
C VAL A 423 -8.58 -40.08 -10.07
N TRP A 424 -8.84 -39.05 -9.26
CA TRP A 424 -8.86 -39.07 -7.80
C TRP A 424 -10.21 -38.54 -7.31
N PRO A 425 -11.25 -39.39 -7.28
CA PRO A 425 -12.56 -39.01 -6.77
C PRO A 425 -12.43 -38.57 -5.31
N GLN A 426 -13.01 -37.42 -4.96
CA GLN A 426 -13.17 -37.08 -3.56
C GLN A 426 -14.20 -38.04 -2.95
N ALA A 427 -13.88 -38.60 -1.78
CA ALA A 427 -14.90 -39.21 -0.95
C ALA A 427 -15.81 -38.07 -0.45
N ASN A 428 -17.11 -38.16 -0.74
CA ASN A 428 -18.12 -37.24 -0.21
C ASN A 428 -18.17 -37.28 1.32
#